data_AF-A0A2V7N5F0-F1
#
_entry.id   AF-A0A2V7N5F0-F1
#
_cell.length_a   1.000
_cell.length_b   1.000
_cell.length_c   1.000
_cell.angle_alpha   90.00
_cell.angle_beta   90.00
_cell.angle_gamma   90.00
#
_symmetry.space_group_name_H-M   'P 1'
#
loop_
_entity.id
_entity.type
_entity.pdbx_description
1 polymer ?
#
loop_
_entity_poly.entity_id
_entity_poly.type
_entity_poly.pdbx_seq_one_letter_code
_entity_poly.pdbx_strand_id
1 'polypeptide(L)'
;MHGRLSAGFLVLRVTGVAALALLLWNPVTTRSEPGGPPLVLLDASLSMVGQGGPWGAALDTARALARGGGGGVIWRFGRAVRAFDTLPPADGATRLGPALAAAAARGGPVIVVTDGAITDLPDVPPDLVRRARLVVLPRPPFFDAFVASIEGPRRVAAGDTIRLRVGYGTAGKRPGSTAGKRPGKGEEGREHAVLTVSLAGRRLASREVTLPDSGVVATELTLPASRLPSGWSAAEVRLEGVGDDEPRDDARLFVVEVSPAPAIVMLAAPPDWDTRFLSRTLAEVARVPVRTFVATEPARWRDAATLAPVSPSDLTRSIAAARLVVAAGDPALLPAPRSPRAAASLLWWPTVGGVPGDWYVEPPPPSPVAAALAGILWDSVPPAAAATDVAPGRDTSRVVALNARLARRGVPRPILQLAVRDGVRQATLSATGLYRWVFRGGASAQAYRALVAALADWLLDGEGGRGKGERAVPESQVVANGLPLVWRWVGTGQPSDVVVRLVGNAGERVDTLHFDAAGQAELPLPAGVYRYASEGGGERGLVAVETYSDEWRPAQAVLRAQEGAPAARLVGVGLRDRWWWFAVAIAALAVEWAWRRRQGLP
;
A
#
# COMPACT_ATOMS: atom_id res chain seq x y z
N MET A 1 -77.60 4.73 -56.03
CA MET A 1 -76.33 5.44 -55.69
C MET A 1 -76.13 5.73 -54.19
N HIS A 2 -76.95 5.19 -53.27
CA HIS A 2 -76.82 5.42 -51.82
C HIS A 2 -75.78 4.52 -51.09
N GLY A 3 -75.37 3.39 -51.69
CA GLY A 3 -74.48 2.41 -51.04
C GLY A 3 -72.98 2.74 -51.03
N ARG A 4 -72.46 3.42 -52.07
CA ARG A 4 -71.01 3.76 -52.16
C ARG A 4 -70.60 4.94 -51.26
N LEU A 5 -71.55 5.83 -50.96
CA LEU A 5 -71.33 7.00 -50.09
C LEU A 5 -71.25 6.59 -48.61
N SER A 6 -72.03 5.58 -48.20
CA SER A 6 -71.99 5.01 -46.84
C SER A 6 -70.64 4.37 -46.51
N ALA A 7 -70.03 3.68 -47.49
CA ALA A 7 -68.74 3.01 -47.30
C ALA A 7 -67.59 3.99 -47.03
N GLY A 8 -67.57 5.16 -47.70
CA GLY A 8 -66.53 6.18 -47.48
C GLY A 8 -66.59 6.80 -46.08
N PHE A 9 -67.79 7.10 -45.58
CA PHE A 9 -67.98 7.55 -44.19
C PHE A 9 -67.57 6.50 -43.17
N LEU A 10 -67.94 5.24 -43.42
CA LEU A 10 -67.59 4.14 -42.54
C LEU A 10 -66.07 3.98 -42.45
N VAL A 11 -65.36 4.07 -43.57
CA VAL A 11 -63.89 3.96 -43.60
C VAL A 11 -63.22 5.10 -42.85
N LEU A 12 -63.64 6.36 -43.06
CA LEU A 12 -63.07 7.52 -42.35
C LEU A 12 -63.33 7.45 -40.84
N ARG A 13 -64.56 7.08 -40.45
CA ARG A 13 -64.95 6.92 -39.05
C ARG A 13 -64.19 5.79 -38.38
N VAL A 14 -64.12 4.61 -39.02
CA VAL A 14 -63.38 3.46 -38.51
C VAL A 14 -61.90 3.81 -38.38
N THR A 15 -61.32 4.52 -39.35
CA THR A 15 -59.91 4.96 -39.29
C THR A 15 -59.67 5.95 -38.16
N GLY A 16 -60.53 6.96 -38.00
CA GLY A 16 -60.43 7.95 -36.93
C GLY A 16 -60.60 7.34 -35.53
N VAL A 17 -61.62 6.49 -35.36
CA VAL A 17 -61.87 5.79 -34.08
C VAL A 17 -60.79 4.77 -33.77
N ALA A 18 -60.30 4.02 -34.77
CA ALA A 18 -59.19 3.08 -34.57
C ALA A 18 -57.89 3.81 -34.22
N ALA A 19 -57.59 4.94 -34.87
CA ALA A 19 -56.43 5.76 -34.53
C ALA A 19 -56.54 6.32 -33.09
N LEU A 20 -57.72 6.79 -32.68
CA LEU A 20 -57.97 7.22 -31.29
C LEU A 20 -57.88 6.07 -30.30
N ALA A 21 -58.41 4.90 -30.62
CA ALA A 21 -58.34 3.71 -29.77
C ALA A 21 -56.89 3.23 -29.61
N LEU A 22 -56.09 3.26 -30.69
CA LEU A 22 -54.66 2.94 -30.64
C LEU A 22 -53.87 4.00 -29.87
N LEU A 23 -54.20 5.29 -30.00
CA LEU A 23 -53.62 6.34 -29.17
C LEU A 23 -54.02 6.17 -27.69
N LEU A 24 -55.26 5.74 -27.40
CA LEU A 24 -55.72 5.49 -26.03
C LEU A 24 -55.02 4.28 -25.42
N TRP A 25 -54.89 3.19 -26.17
CA TRP A 25 -54.15 1.98 -25.78
C TRP A 25 -52.65 2.25 -25.64
N ASN A 26 -52.10 3.15 -26.48
CA ASN A 26 -50.69 3.54 -26.52
C ASN A 26 -49.72 2.35 -26.58
N PRO A 27 -49.79 1.48 -27.61
CA PRO A 27 -48.88 0.35 -27.72
C PRO A 27 -47.42 0.85 -27.80
N VAL A 28 -46.56 0.23 -27.02
CA VAL A 28 -45.14 0.56 -26.96
C VAL A 28 -44.39 -0.25 -28.02
N THR A 29 -43.64 0.45 -28.87
CA THR A 29 -42.72 -0.17 -29.82
C THR A 29 -41.28 0.11 -29.40
N THR A 30 -40.38 -0.85 -29.56
CA THR A 30 -38.97 -0.63 -29.27
C THR A 30 -38.29 0.03 -30.46
N ARG A 31 -37.52 1.09 -30.21
CA ARG A 31 -36.61 1.69 -31.18
C ARG A 31 -35.21 1.71 -30.60
N SER A 32 -34.23 1.38 -31.44
CA SER A 32 -32.81 1.61 -31.12
C SER A 32 -32.50 3.09 -31.25
N GLU A 33 -32.15 3.75 -30.15
CA GLU A 33 -31.49 5.06 -30.21
C GLU A 33 -29.97 4.88 -30.27
N PRO A 34 -29.25 5.71 -31.05
CA PRO A 34 -27.80 5.77 -30.97
C PRO A 34 -27.41 6.14 -29.54
N GLY A 35 -26.53 5.36 -28.91
CA GLY A 35 -25.94 5.74 -27.63
C GLY A 35 -25.21 7.09 -27.72
N GLY A 36 -24.95 7.71 -26.58
CA GLY A 36 -24.11 8.92 -26.50
C GLY A 36 -22.71 8.72 -27.11
N PRO A 37 -21.91 9.79 -27.26
CA PRO A 37 -20.59 9.71 -27.88
C PRO A 37 -19.70 8.66 -27.16
N PRO A 38 -18.91 7.87 -27.89
CA PRO A 38 -18.13 6.80 -27.29
C PRO A 38 -17.07 7.34 -26.33
N LEU A 39 -16.83 6.59 -25.25
CA LEU A 39 -15.73 6.83 -24.33
C LEU A 39 -14.61 5.83 -24.62
N VAL A 40 -13.43 6.34 -24.95
CA VAL A 40 -12.22 5.53 -25.15
C VAL A 40 -11.38 5.60 -23.88
N LEU A 41 -11.20 4.45 -23.23
CA LEU A 41 -10.28 4.25 -22.12
C LEU A 41 -8.93 3.81 -22.69
N LEU A 42 -7.94 4.69 -22.65
CA LEU A 42 -6.58 4.43 -23.12
C LEU A 42 -5.69 4.10 -21.93
N ASP A 43 -5.04 2.95 -21.98
CA ASP A 43 -4.09 2.51 -20.98
C ASP A 43 -2.86 3.42 -20.97
N ALA A 44 -2.55 3.95 -19.79
CA ALA A 44 -1.48 4.89 -19.52
C ALA A 44 -0.52 4.38 -18.44
N SER A 45 -0.47 3.06 -18.26
CA SER A 45 0.50 2.39 -17.41
C SER A 45 1.89 2.33 -18.03
N LEU A 46 2.89 2.12 -17.18
CA LEU A 46 4.29 2.02 -17.58
C LEU A 46 4.53 0.91 -18.62
N SER A 47 3.80 -0.21 -18.59
CA SER A 47 3.98 -1.31 -19.55
C SER A 47 3.82 -0.86 -21.01
N MET A 48 3.00 0.17 -21.27
CA MET A 48 2.76 0.75 -22.59
C MET A 48 4.00 1.41 -23.21
N VAL A 49 4.96 1.84 -22.38
CA VAL A 49 6.27 2.42 -22.78
C VAL A 49 7.45 1.57 -22.32
N GLY A 50 7.19 0.38 -21.80
CA GLY A 50 8.21 -0.62 -21.49
C GLY A 50 8.86 -1.19 -22.74
N GLN A 51 9.77 -2.14 -22.57
CA GLN A 51 10.34 -2.87 -23.69
C GLN A 51 9.23 -3.49 -24.56
N GLY A 52 9.25 -3.18 -25.87
CA GLY A 52 8.21 -3.63 -26.81
C GLY A 52 6.82 -3.01 -26.61
N GLY A 53 6.69 -1.94 -25.81
CA GLY A 53 5.43 -1.28 -25.47
C GLY A 53 4.73 -0.61 -26.67
N PRO A 54 3.40 -0.76 -26.83
CA PRO A 54 2.65 -0.32 -28.01
C PRO A 54 2.12 1.13 -27.93
N TRP A 55 2.64 2.01 -27.05
CA TRP A 55 2.02 3.33 -26.77
C TRP A 55 1.66 4.15 -28.02
N GLY A 56 2.57 4.25 -29.00
CA GLY A 56 2.29 5.00 -30.23
C GLY A 56 1.09 4.46 -31.00
N ALA A 57 1.07 3.14 -31.23
CA ALA A 57 -0.04 2.47 -31.91
C ALA A 57 -1.35 2.54 -31.12
N ALA A 58 -1.27 2.42 -29.79
CA ALA A 58 -2.43 2.54 -28.90
C ALA A 58 -3.03 3.95 -28.94
N LEU A 59 -2.18 4.99 -28.89
CA LEU A 59 -2.60 6.38 -28.95
C LEU A 59 -3.26 6.72 -30.28
N ASP A 60 -2.69 6.26 -31.40
CA ASP A 60 -3.26 6.47 -32.74
C ASP A 60 -4.59 5.74 -32.89
N THR A 61 -4.68 4.51 -32.37
CA THR A 61 -5.92 3.74 -32.34
C THR A 61 -7.00 4.44 -31.52
N ALA A 62 -6.67 4.91 -30.32
CA ALA A 62 -7.59 5.64 -29.46
C ALA A 62 -8.11 6.93 -30.12
N ARG A 63 -7.23 7.69 -30.78
CA ARG A 63 -7.59 8.89 -31.55
C ARG A 63 -8.49 8.57 -32.74
N ALA A 64 -8.21 7.50 -33.48
CA ALA A 64 -9.02 7.07 -34.61
C ALA A 64 -10.44 6.68 -34.15
N LEU A 65 -10.54 5.92 -33.04
CA LEU A 65 -11.81 5.49 -32.47
C LEU A 65 -12.65 6.65 -31.92
N ALA A 66 -12.02 7.62 -31.26
CA ALA A 66 -12.70 8.82 -30.77
C ALA A 66 -13.25 9.69 -31.91
N ARG A 67 -12.50 9.82 -33.02
CA ARG A 67 -12.94 10.59 -34.20
C ARG A 67 -14.04 9.89 -34.99
N GLY A 68 -13.88 8.58 -35.24
CA GLY A 68 -14.82 7.79 -36.06
C GLY A 68 -16.22 7.64 -35.45
N GLY A 69 -16.35 7.82 -34.14
CA GLY A 69 -17.62 7.70 -33.41
C GLY A 69 -18.42 9.00 -33.23
N GLY A 70 -18.13 10.07 -33.97
CA GLY A 70 -18.90 11.31 -33.92
C GLY A 70 -18.55 12.27 -32.77
N GLY A 71 -17.29 12.27 -32.30
CA GLY A 71 -16.81 13.16 -31.24
C GLY A 71 -16.69 12.49 -29.87
N GLY A 72 -16.09 11.30 -29.84
CA GLY A 72 -15.82 10.56 -28.60
C GLY A 72 -14.81 11.26 -27.68
N VAL A 73 -14.88 10.94 -26.39
CA VAL A 73 -13.95 11.44 -25.36
C VAL A 73 -12.92 10.35 -25.07
N ILE A 74 -11.67 10.74 -24.85
CA ILE A 74 -10.63 9.82 -24.39
C ILE A 74 -10.39 10.10 -22.90
N TRP A 75 -10.32 9.04 -22.10
CA TRP A 75 -9.78 9.05 -20.75
C TRP A 75 -8.57 8.14 -20.68
N ARG A 76 -7.64 8.49 -19.81
CA ARG A 76 -6.49 7.66 -19.48
C ARG A 76 -6.83 6.83 -18.26
N PHE A 77 -6.41 5.57 -18.24
CA PHE A 77 -6.49 4.74 -17.05
C PHE A 77 -5.15 4.06 -16.76
N GLY A 78 -5.01 3.53 -15.55
CA GLY A 78 -3.76 3.03 -14.99
C GLY A 78 -3.98 2.85 -13.50
N ARG A 79 -3.24 3.59 -12.66
CA ARG A 79 -3.50 3.65 -11.22
C ARG A 79 -4.79 4.40 -10.92
N ALA A 80 -5.07 5.44 -11.70
CA ALA A 80 -6.23 6.29 -11.57
C ALA A 80 -6.80 6.65 -12.95
N VAL A 81 -8.06 7.08 -12.98
CA VAL A 81 -8.70 7.57 -14.21
C VAL A 81 -8.45 9.06 -14.33
N ARG A 82 -7.94 9.52 -15.48
CA ARG A 82 -7.66 10.93 -15.75
C ARG A 82 -8.19 11.37 -17.10
N ALA A 83 -8.37 12.68 -17.24
CA ALA A 83 -8.63 13.28 -18.55
C ALA A 83 -7.47 12.98 -19.52
N PHE A 84 -7.77 13.00 -20.82
CA PHE A 84 -6.76 12.77 -21.84
C PHE A 84 -5.76 13.92 -21.92
N ASP A 85 -4.49 13.55 -22.04
CA ASP A 85 -3.38 14.42 -22.41
C ASP A 85 -2.41 13.61 -23.31
N THR A 86 -1.34 14.26 -23.79
CA THR A 86 -0.36 13.65 -24.71
C THR A 86 0.93 13.19 -24.04
N LEU A 87 1.01 13.29 -22.71
CA LEU A 87 2.21 12.93 -21.97
C LEU A 87 2.48 11.41 -22.05
N PRO A 88 3.74 10.97 -21.99
CA PRO A 88 4.04 9.55 -21.88
C PRO A 88 3.33 8.90 -20.67
N PRO A 89 2.89 7.63 -20.80
CA PRO A 89 2.46 6.80 -19.69
C PRO A 89 3.44 6.83 -18.51
N ALA A 90 2.89 6.97 -17.30
CA ALA A 90 3.67 7.12 -16.08
C ALA A 90 3.05 6.37 -14.88
N ASP A 91 1.91 5.71 -15.05
CA ASP A 91 1.23 5.05 -13.94
C ASP A 91 1.85 3.66 -13.69
N GLY A 92 2.25 3.41 -12.46
CA GLY A 92 2.96 2.18 -12.05
C GLY A 92 2.04 0.98 -11.77
N ALA A 93 0.79 1.05 -12.21
CA ALA A 93 -0.19 -0.01 -12.07
C ALA A 93 -1.23 0.08 -13.19
N THR A 94 -1.66 -1.07 -13.70
CA THR A 94 -2.74 -1.17 -14.68
C THR A 94 -4.04 -1.67 -14.04
N ARG A 95 -4.98 -0.75 -13.72
CA ARG A 95 -6.29 -1.07 -13.10
C ARG A 95 -7.47 -0.67 -14.00
N LEU A 96 -8.20 -1.68 -14.47
CA LEU A 96 -9.34 -1.50 -15.38
C LEU A 96 -10.67 -1.28 -14.65
N GLY A 97 -10.85 -1.87 -13.47
CA GLY A 97 -12.11 -1.83 -12.72
C GLY A 97 -12.62 -0.42 -12.43
N PRO A 98 -11.81 0.47 -11.82
CA PRO A 98 -12.19 1.86 -11.57
C PRO A 98 -12.54 2.62 -12.87
N ALA A 99 -11.84 2.33 -13.96
CA ALA A 99 -12.07 2.97 -15.26
C ALA A 99 -13.41 2.55 -15.88
N LEU A 100 -13.74 1.26 -15.84
CA LEU A 100 -15.03 0.76 -16.31
C LEU A 100 -16.19 1.23 -15.41
N ALA A 101 -15.99 1.33 -14.10
CA ALA A 101 -16.99 1.87 -13.18
C ALA A 101 -17.29 3.35 -13.48
N ALA A 102 -16.24 4.16 -13.66
CA ALA A 102 -16.38 5.56 -14.05
C ALA A 102 -17.05 5.72 -15.43
N ALA A 103 -16.70 4.85 -16.39
CA ALA A 103 -17.29 4.83 -17.72
C ALA A 103 -18.78 4.45 -17.69
N ALA A 104 -19.16 3.47 -16.86
CA ALA A 104 -20.55 3.02 -16.73
C ALA A 104 -21.48 4.14 -16.23
N ALA A 105 -20.98 5.03 -15.37
CA ALA A 105 -21.74 6.18 -14.87
C ALA A 105 -22.07 7.22 -15.96
N ARG A 106 -21.25 7.31 -17.02
CA ARG A 106 -21.44 8.26 -18.13
C ARG A 106 -22.52 7.79 -19.12
N GLY A 107 -22.69 6.48 -19.26
CA GLY A 107 -23.52 5.87 -20.30
C GLY A 107 -22.90 6.00 -21.71
N GLY A 108 -23.34 5.15 -22.64
CA GLY A 108 -22.83 5.08 -24.01
C GLY A 108 -21.81 3.94 -24.25
N PRO A 109 -21.32 3.80 -25.51
CA PRO A 109 -20.33 2.80 -25.86
C PRO A 109 -18.99 3.05 -25.13
N VAL A 110 -18.41 2.00 -24.56
CA VAL A 110 -17.09 2.04 -23.91
C VAL A 110 -16.11 1.22 -24.75
N ILE A 111 -14.98 1.80 -25.08
CA ILE A 111 -13.91 1.15 -25.84
C ILE A 111 -12.62 1.22 -25.01
N VAL A 112 -11.95 0.10 -24.79
CA VAL A 112 -10.70 0.00 -24.03
C VAL A 112 -9.56 -0.30 -24.99
N VAL A 113 -8.46 0.44 -24.88
CA VAL A 113 -7.22 0.24 -25.64
C VAL A 113 -6.08 -0.01 -24.65
N THR A 114 -5.47 -1.20 -24.67
CA THR A 114 -4.48 -1.66 -23.68
C THR A 114 -3.53 -2.70 -24.28
N ASP A 115 -2.40 -2.98 -23.63
CA ASP A 115 -1.55 -4.14 -23.95
C ASP A 115 -2.11 -5.47 -23.40
N GLY A 116 -3.16 -5.40 -22.57
CA GLY A 116 -3.87 -6.55 -22.02
C GLY A 116 -3.30 -7.10 -20.72
N ALA A 117 -2.26 -6.49 -20.16
CA ALA A 117 -1.67 -6.86 -18.87
C ALA A 117 -2.42 -6.18 -17.71
N ILE A 118 -3.61 -6.68 -17.37
CA ILE A 118 -4.48 -6.09 -16.35
C ILE A 118 -4.33 -6.79 -15.00
N THR A 119 -4.00 -6.03 -13.95
CA THR A 119 -3.73 -6.57 -12.60
C THR A 119 -4.99 -6.87 -11.80
N ASP A 120 -6.05 -6.06 -11.97
CA ASP A 120 -7.28 -6.13 -11.18
C ASP A 120 -8.42 -6.89 -11.88
N LEU A 121 -8.14 -7.53 -13.02
CA LEU A 121 -9.16 -8.21 -13.82
C LEU A 121 -10.03 -9.21 -13.02
N PRO A 122 -9.49 -10.01 -12.08
CA PRO A 122 -10.30 -10.92 -11.27
C PRO A 122 -11.37 -10.22 -10.42
N ASP A 123 -11.14 -8.96 -10.05
CA ASP A 123 -12.03 -8.17 -9.20
C ASP A 123 -13.04 -7.34 -10.02
N VAL A 124 -12.88 -7.27 -11.34
CA VAL A 124 -13.77 -6.51 -12.22
C VAL A 124 -15.06 -7.30 -12.47
N PRO A 125 -16.25 -6.70 -12.26
CA PRO A 125 -17.52 -7.33 -12.62
C PRO A 125 -17.54 -7.79 -14.09
N PRO A 126 -17.75 -9.09 -14.38
CA PRO A 126 -17.65 -9.64 -15.74
C PRO A 126 -18.56 -8.95 -16.76
N ASP A 127 -19.70 -8.41 -16.30
CA ASP A 127 -20.67 -7.75 -17.17
C ASP A 127 -20.20 -6.38 -17.65
N LEU A 128 -19.35 -5.69 -16.89
CA LEU A 128 -18.71 -4.45 -17.34
C LEU A 128 -17.70 -4.73 -18.44
N VAL A 129 -16.88 -5.78 -18.25
CA VAL A 129 -15.91 -6.22 -19.26
C VAL A 129 -16.61 -6.64 -20.54
N ARG A 130 -17.65 -7.48 -20.46
CA ARG A 130 -18.42 -7.96 -21.64
C ARG A 130 -19.07 -6.84 -22.46
N ARG A 131 -19.49 -5.75 -21.81
CA ARG A 131 -20.11 -4.60 -22.50
C ARG A 131 -19.09 -3.77 -23.27
N ALA A 132 -17.85 -3.67 -22.78
CA ALA A 132 -16.82 -2.87 -23.40
C ALA A 132 -16.25 -3.53 -24.65
N ARG A 133 -16.01 -2.73 -25.69
CA ARG A 133 -15.17 -3.13 -26.82
C ARG A 133 -13.71 -3.13 -26.36
N LEU A 134 -13.00 -4.24 -26.53
CA LEU A 134 -11.61 -4.36 -26.10
C LEU A 134 -10.69 -4.44 -27.31
N VAL A 135 -9.77 -3.49 -27.41
CA VAL A 135 -8.68 -3.45 -28.38
C VAL A 135 -7.39 -3.74 -27.64
N VAL A 136 -6.85 -4.94 -27.84
CA VAL A 136 -5.65 -5.42 -27.14
C VAL A 136 -4.47 -5.41 -28.09
N LEU A 137 -3.40 -4.72 -27.72
CA LEU A 137 -2.15 -4.59 -28.47
C LEU A 137 -1.01 -5.21 -27.65
N PRO A 138 -0.88 -6.55 -27.62
CA PRO A 138 0.06 -7.20 -26.70
C PRO A 138 1.51 -6.87 -27.02
N ARG A 139 2.34 -6.79 -25.97
CA ARG A 139 3.80 -6.65 -26.12
C ARG A 139 4.40 -7.92 -26.76
N PRO A 140 5.40 -7.79 -27.64
CA PRO A 140 6.22 -8.92 -28.07
C PRO A 140 6.87 -9.60 -26.86
N PRO A 141 6.99 -10.94 -26.84
CA PRO A 141 7.68 -11.63 -25.76
C PRO A 141 9.19 -11.30 -25.78
N PHE A 142 9.77 -11.07 -24.60
CA PHE A 142 11.20 -10.79 -24.42
C PHE A 142 11.73 -11.50 -23.17
N PHE A 143 13.05 -11.60 -23.02
CA PHE A 143 13.69 -12.18 -21.84
C PHE A 143 14.05 -11.08 -20.85
N ASP A 144 13.84 -11.36 -19.57
CA ASP A 144 13.99 -10.39 -18.50
C ASP A 144 14.60 -11.03 -17.24
N ALA A 145 15.54 -10.35 -16.58
CA ALA A 145 16.20 -10.80 -15.36
C ALA A 145 16.26 -9.67 -14.31
N PHE A 146 15.42 -9.78 -13.29
CA PHE A 146 15.11 -8.65 -12.42
C PHE A 146 15.43 -8.91 -10.95
N VAL A 147 15.56 -7.83 -10.18
CA VAL A 147 15.51 -7.88 -8.70
C VAL A 147 14.07 -7.66 -8.25
N ALA A 148 13.49 -8.69 -7.63
CA ALA A 148 12.08 -8.71 -7.25
C ALA A 148 11.81 -8.01 -5.92
N SER A 149 12.67 -8.21 -4.91
CA SER A 149 12.45 -7.66 -3.57
C SER A 149 13.75 -7.52 -2.78
N ILE A 150 13.77 -6.57 -1.83
CA ILE A 150 14.85 -6.42 -0.86
C ILE A 150 14.24 -6.24 0.53
N GLU A 151 14.51 -7.20 1.41
CA GLU A 151 14.09 -7.17 2.81
C GLU A 151 15.33 -7.09 3.71
N GLY A 152 15.27 -6.25 4.75
CA GLY A 152 16.39 -6.08 5.67
C GLY A 152 16.15 -4.95 6.69
N PRO A 153 17.04 -4.81 7.69
CA PRO A 153 16.90 -3.80 8.73
C PRO A 153 17.13 -2.39 8.17
N ARG A 154 16.15 -1.49 8.34
CA ARG A 154 16.19 -0.12 7.79
C ARG A 154 16.91 0.89 8.68
N ARG A 155 17.20 0.54 9.93
CA ARG A 155 17.93 1.38 10.89
C ARG A 155 18.89 0.52 11.68
N VAL A 156 20.17 0.85 11.63
CA VAL A 156 21.24 0.06 12.23
C VAL A 156 22.28 0.95 12.90
N ALA A 157 23.04 0.41 13.83
CA ALA A 157 24.24 1.07 14.34
C ALA A 157 25.44 0.76 13.44
N ALA A 158 26.44 1.65 13.42
CA ALA A 158 27.64 1.49 12.59
C ALA A 158 28.42 0.18 12.84
N GLY A 159 28.31 -0.39 14.05
CA GLY A 159 28.92 -1.66 14.42
C GLY A 159 28.13 -2.92 14.01
N ASP A 160 26.94 -2.76 13.45
CA ASP A 160 26.06 -3.89 13.12
C ASP A 160 26.42 -4.53 11.77
N THR A 161 25.90 -5.74 11.55
CA THR A 161 25.90 -6.40 10.23
C THR A 161 24.52 -6.35 9.63
N ILE A 162 24.40 -5.77 8.44
CA ILE A 162 23.16 -5.74 7.66
C ILE A 162 23.04 -7.08 6.94
N ARG A 163 21.91 -7.77 7.12
CA ARG A 163 21.54 -8.96 6.35
C ARG A 163 20.34 -8.61 5.48
N LEU A 164 20.54 -8.68 4.16
CA LEU A 164 19.51 -8.44 3.16
C LEU A 164 19.04 -9.78 2.61
N ARG A 165 17.73 -10.02 2.62
CA ARG A 165 17.10 -11.07 1.82
C ARG A 165 16.70 -10.45 0.49
N VAL A 166 17.34 -10.89 -0.58
CA VAL A 166 17.15 -10.36 -1.93
C VAL A 166 16.40 -11.40 -2.75
N GLY A 167 15.20 -11.04 -3.21
CA GLY A 167 14.46 -11.80 -4.22
C GLY A 167 14.89 -11.38 -5.62
N TYR A 168 15.20 -12.34 -6.48
CA TYR A 168 15.62 -12.11 -7.87
C TYR A 168 15.05 -13.21 -8.75
N GLY A 169 14.91 -12.95 -10.05
CA GLY A 169 14.20 -13.87 -10.91
C GLY A 169 14.43 -13.65 -12.39
N THR A 170 13.75 -14.48 -13.18
CA THR A 170 13.73 -14.37 -14.64
C THR A 170 12.29 -14.51 -15.15
N ALA A 171 11.99 -13.84 -16.24
CA ALA A 171 10.71 -13.97 -16.93
C ALA A 171 10.92 -13.96 -18.45
N GLY A 172 9.95 -14.54 -19.16
CA GLY A 172 10.04 -14.74 -20.60
C GLY A 172 10.98 -15.87 -21.01
N LYS A 173 11.21 -16.02 -22.31
CA LYS A 173 12.04 -17.12 -22.87
C LYS A 173 13.40 -16.58 -23.28
N ARG A 174 14.47 -17.26 -22.87
CA ARG A 174 15.83 -16.93 -23.33
C ARG A 174 15.96 -17.15 -24.85
N PRO A 175 16.66 -16.26 -25.56
CA PRO A 175 17.03 -16.52 -26.95
C PRO A 175 17.82 -17.84 -27.04
N GLY A 176 17.34 -18.80 -27.84
CA GLY A 176 17.99 -20.10 -28.04
C GLY A 176 17.46 -21.26 -27.18
N SER A 177 16.63 -21.01 -26.15
CA SER A 177 16.02 -22.10 -25.37
C SER A 177 14.86 -22.74 -26.13
N THR A 178 15.12 -23.80 -26.91
CA THR A 178 14.05 -24.65 -27.45
C THR A 178 13.58 -25.62 -26.36
N ALA A 179 12.27 -25.71 -26.14
CA ALA A 179 11.69 -26.66 -25.19
C ALA A 179 12.15 -28.10 -25.53
N GLY A 180 12.87 -28.74 -24.62
CA GLY A 180 13.25 -30.15 -24.72
C GLY A 180 14.68 -30.47 -25.15
N LYS A 181 15.53 -29.47 -25.44
CA LYS A 181 16.97 -29.71 -25.67
C LYS A 181 17.75 -29.34 -24.40
N ARG A 182 18.43 -30.31 -23.78
CA ARG A 182 19.46 -30.01 -22.77
C ARG A 182 20.47 -29.06 -23.41
N PRO A 183 20.91 -27.98 -22.72
CA PRO A 183 21.94 -27.11 -23.25
C PRO A 183 23.15 -27.95 -23.65
N GLY A 184 23.66 -27.70 -24.85
CA GLY A 184 24.84 -28.37 -25.37
C GLY A 184 26.03 -28.03 -24.47
N LYS A 185 26.88 -29.02 -24.19
CA LYS A 185 28.14 -28.89 -23.46
C LYS A 185 29.02 -27.88 -24.20
N GLY A 186 28.94 -26.59 -23.84
CA GLY A 186 29.52 -25.47 -24.58
C GLY A 186 28.77 -24.14 -24.48
N GLU A 187 27.49 -24.13 -24.08
CA GLU A 187 26.72 -22.92 -23.73
C GLU A 187 26.78 -22.62 -22.21
N GLU A 188 27.97 -22.73 -21.61
CA GLU A 188 28.19 -22.49 -20.16
C GLU A 188 28.14 -21.00 -19.76
N GLY A 189 27.84 -20.10 -20.69
CA GLY A 189 27.71 -18.67 -20.41
C GLY A 189 26.28 -18.31 -20.03
N ARG A 190 26.06 -17.85 -18.78
CA ARG A 190 24.88 -17.11 -18.26
C ARG A 190 23.82 -17.87 -17.43
N GLU A 191 24.18 -18.97 -16.76
CA GLU A 191 23.39 -19.45 -15.59
C GLU A 191 23.74 -18.68 -14.31
N HIS A 192 24.92 -18.07 -14.26
CA HIS A 192 25.43 -17.36 -13.10
C HIS A 192 25.33 -15.84 -13.29
N ALA A 193 24.86 -15.17 -12.26
CA ALA A 193 24.78 -13.71 -12.15
C ALA A 193 25.43 -13.27 -10.84
N VAL A 194 25.70 -11.97 -10.70
CA VAL A 194 26.26 -11.40 -9.49
C VAL A 194 25.28 -10.38 -8.92
N LEU A 195 24.78 -10.64 -7.72
CA LEU A 195 24.09 -9.61 -6.95
C LEU A 195 25.13 -8.69 -6.33
N THR A 196 24.99 -7.39 -6.53
CA THR A 196 25.87 -6.37 -5.97
C THR A 196 25.08 -5.39 -5.12
N VAL A 197 25.69 -4.91 -4.05
CA VAL A 197 25.20 -3.77 -3.29
C VAL A 197 26.19 -2.65 -3.50
N SER A 198 25.73 -1.52 -4.02
CA SER A 198 26.56 -0.35 -4.28
C SER A 198 25.99 0.91 -3.63
N LEU A 199 26.85 1.88 -3.35
CA LEU A 199 26.45 3.21 -2.92
C LEU A 199 27.28 4.23 -3.70
N ALA A 200 26.60 5.12 -4.43
CA ALA A 200 27.24 6.12 -5.30
C ALA A 200 28.31 5.50 -6.23
N GLY A 201 28.00 4.35 -6.84
CA GLY A 201 28.90 3.61 -7.74
C GLY A 201 29.97 2.77 -7.05
N ARG A 202 30.17 2.89 -5.73
CA ARG A 202 31.12 2.06 -4.98
C ARG A 202 30.47 0.75 -4.54
N ARG A 203 30.99 -0.39 -5.00
CA ARG A 203 30.56 -1.72 -4.56
C ARG A 203 30.89 -1.94 -3.07
N LEU A 204 29.86 -2.24 -2.28
CA LEU A 204 29.94 -2.51 -0.85
C LEU A 204 29.98 -4.00 -0.54
N ALA A 205 29.26 -4.81 -1.31
CA ALA A 205 29.21 -6.26 -1.18
C ALA A 205 28.79 -6.89 -2.52
N SER A 206 29.10 -8.17 -2.70
CA SER A 206 28.67 -8.94 -3.86
C SER A 206 28.46 -10.40 -3.51
N ARG A 207 27.59 -11.09 -4.26
CA ARG A 207 27.33 -12.50 -4.12
C ARG A 207 27.00 -13.10 -5.49
N GLU A 208 27.69 -14.18 -5.85
CA GLU A 208 27.32 -14.98 -7.01
C GLU A 208 26.02 -15.74 -6.76
N VAL A 209 25.16 -15.78 -7.77
CA VAL A 209 23.85 -16.44 -7.73
C VAL A 209 23.62 -17.21 -9.03
N THR A 210 22.78 -18.25 -8.97
CA THR A 210 22.30 -18.97 -10.14
C THR A 210 20.89 -18.51 -10.45
N LEU A 211 20.64 -18.10 -11.69
CA LEU A 211 19.32 -17.64 -12.12
C LEU A 211 18.36 -18.83 -12.26
N PRO A 212 17.10 -18.71 -11.82
CA PRO A 212 16.10 -19.71 -12.14
C PRO A 212 15.76 -19.69 -13.64
N ASP A 213 15.19 -20.79 -14.13
CA ASP A 213 14.65 -20.87 -15.50
C ASP A 213 13.43 -19.95 -15.69
N SER A 214 12.64 -19.77 -14.63
CA SER A 214 11.53 -18.81 -14.56
C SER A 214 11.13 -18.56 -13.10
N GLY A 215 10.51 -17.42 -12.84
CA GLY A 215 9.96 -17.07 -11.53
C GLY A 215 11.01 -16.43 -10.61
N VAL A 216 10.73 -16.44 -9.30
CA VAL A 216 11.52 -15.70 -8.30
C VAL A 216 12.10 -16.66 -7.26
N VAL A 217 13.37 -16.50 -6.97
CA VAL A 217 14.09 -17.15 -5.86
C VAL A 217 14.67 -16.10 -4.92
N ALA A 218 15.10 -16.48 -3.73
CA ALA A 218 15.68 -15.55 -2.75
C ALA A 218 17.02 -16.04 -2.22
N THR A 219 17.92 -15.10 -1.92
CA THR A 219 19.19 -15.37 -1.26
C THR A 219 19.50 -14.32 -0.19
N GLU A 220 20.47 -14.60 0.66
CA GLU A 220 20.95 -13.64 1.66
C GLU A 220 22.23 -12.94 1.19
N LEU A 221 22.31 -11.63 1.36
CA LEU A 221 23.51 -10.85 1.11
C LEU A 221 23.82 -10.02 2.35
N THR A 222 25.06 -10.13 2.84
CA THR A 222 25.48 -9.49 4.09
C THR A 222 26.52 -8.40 3.83
N LEU A 223 26.44 -7.32 4.59
CA LEU A 223 27.44 -6.26 4.58
C LEU A 223 27.58 -5.62 5.97
N PRO A 224 28.79 -5.20 6.38
CA PRO A 224 28.96 -4.44 7.61
C PRO A 224 28.40 -3.02 7.45
N ALA A 225 27.63 -2.54 8.43
CA ALA A 225 27.03 -1.21 8.42
C ALA A 225 28.08 -0.09 8.37
N SER A 226 29.29 -0.34 8.89
CA SER A 226 30.43 0.58 8.84
C SER A 226 30.93 0.94 7.44
N ARG A 227 30.52 0.18 6.41
CA ARG A 227 30.81 0.53 5.00
C ARG A 227 29.90 1.63 4.45
N LEU A 228 28.83 1.98 5.16
CA LEU A 228 27.90 3.05 4.83
C LEU A 228 28.23 4.30 5.67
N PRO A 229 27.97 5.52 5.15
CA PRO A 229 28.14 6.74 5.93
C PRO A 229 27.09 6.82 7.04
N SER A 230 27.40 7.59 8.09
CA SER A 230 26.41 7.91 9.13
C SER A 230 25.25 8.72 8.56
N GLY A 231 24.04 8.47 9.06
CA GLY A 231 22.80 9.06 8.57
C GLY A 231 22.11 8.19 7.51
N TRP A 232 21.26 8.82 6.71
CA TRP A 232 20.47 8.13 5.68
C TRP A 232 21.28 7.89 4.41
N SER A 233 21.16 6.69 3.87
CA SER A 233 21.73 6.27 2.60
C SER A 233 20.73 5.45 1.79
N ALA A 234 20.76 5.59 0.48
CA ALA A 234 20.09 4.68 -0.47
C ALA A 234 21.15 3.84 -1.17
N ALA A 235 21.27 2.57 -0.78
CA ALA A 235 22.11 1.61 -1.49
C ALA A 235 21.34 1.02 -2.67
N GLU A 236 22.00 0.83 -3.80
CA GLU A 236 21.44 0.10 -4.94
C GLU A 236 21.80 -1.37 -4.80
N VAL A 237 20.81 -2.25 -4.93
CA VAL A 237 21.02 -3.69 -5.07
C VAL A 237 20.72 -4.05 -6.51
N ARG A 238 21.73 -4.51 -7.24
CA ARG A 238 21.68 -4.76 -8.68
C ARG A 238 22.04 -6.20 -9.00
N LEU A 239 21.38 -6.75 -10.00
CA LEU A 239 21.78 -7.98 -10.67
C LEU A 239 22.70 -7.63 -11.84
N GLU A 240 23.92 -8.19 -11.85
CA GLU A 240 24.91 -7.95 -12.89
C GLU A 240 25.30 -9.26 -13.58
N GLY A 241 25.88 -9.14 -14.78
CA GLY A 241 26.39 -10.29 -15.55
C GLY A 241 25.31 -11.02 -16.37
N VAL A 242 24.10 -10.47 -16.41
CA VAL A 242 22.99 -10.94 -17.23
C VAL A 242 22.72 -9.90 -18.29
N GLY A 243 22.53 -10.34 -19.54
CA GLY A 243 22.02 -9.48 -20.60
C GLY A 243 20.55 -9.80 -20.79
N ASP A 244 19.70 -8.81 -20.54
CA ASP A 244 18.26 -8.86 -20.80
C ASP A 244 17.81 -7.62 -21.58
N ASP A 245 16.51 -7.57 -21.87
CA ASP A 245 15.91 -6.55 -22.72
C ASP A 245 15.31 -5.37 -21.92
N GLU A 246 15.31 -5.39 -20.58
CA GLU A 246 14.65 -4.39 -19.72
C GLU A 246 15.49 -3.98 -18.49
N PRO A 247 16.59 -3.22 -18.66
CA PRO A 247 17.58 -2.97 -17.61
C PRO A 247 17.10 -2.11 -16.42
N ARG A 248 15.84 -1.65 -16.43
CA ARG A 248 15.28 -0.75 -15.41
C ARG A 248 14.83 -1.48 -14.15
N ASP A 249 14.63 -2.80 -14.21
CA ASP A 249 14.21 -3.64 -13.08
C ASP A 249 15.30 -4.62 -12.58
N ASP A 250 16.49 -4.62 -13.20
CA ASP A 250 17.72 -5.26 -12.71
C ASP A 250 18.19 -4.72 -11.36
N ALA A 251 17.70 -3.54 -10.95
CA ALA A 251 18.14 -2.84 -9.77
C ALA A 251 16.97 -2.34 -8.93
N ARG A 252 17.13 -2.47 -7.61
CA ARG A 252 16.21 -1.96 -6.59
C ARG A 252 16.97 -1.17 -5.53
N LEU A 253 16.27 -0.27 -4.85
CA LEU A 253 16.85 0.60 -3.83
C LEU A 253 16.59 0.08 -2.42
N PHE A 254 17.63 0.13 -1.60
CA PHE A 254 17.58 -0.17 -0.17
C PHE A 254 17.95 1.07 0.63
N VAL A 255 16.94 1.74 1.18
CA VAL A 255 17.14 2.86 2.09
C VAL A 255 17.42 2.36 3.51
N VAL A 256 18.48 2.88 4.12
CA VAL A 256 18.92 2.55 5.48
C VAL A 256 19.48 3.78 6.18
N GLU A 257 19.20 3.89 7.48
CA GLU A 257 19.83 4.87 8.37
C GLU A 257 20.90 4.18 9.23
N VAL A 258 22.12 4.71 9.21
CA VAL A 258 23.22 4.25 10.06
C VAL A 258 23.48 5.27 11.16
N SER A 259 23.22 4.89 12.41
CA SER A 259 23.55 5.72 13.57
C SER A 259 24.93 5.37 14.12
N PRO A 260 25.66 6.34 14.72
CA PRO A 260 26.95 6.07 15.35
C PRO A 260 26.84 5.13 16.55
N ALA A 261 25.70 5.13 17.24
CA ALA A 261 25.41 4.27 18.39
C ALA A 261 23.95 3.77 18.36
N PRO A 262 23.65 2.63 19.02
CA PRO A 262 22.27 2.16 19.16
C PRO A 262 21.47 3.13 20.04
N ALA A 263 20.24 3.45 19.64
CA ALA A 263 19.36 4.28 20.46
C ALA A 263 18.71 3.47 21.58
N ILE A 264 18.35 2.22 21.29
CA ILE A 264 17.78 1.29 22.26
C ILE A 264 18.72 0.09 22.42
N VAL A 265 19.04 -0.26 23.65
CA VAL A 265 19.70 -1.52 24.00
C VAL A 265 18.75 -2.37 24.81
N MET A 266 18.45 -3.57 24.34
CA MET A 266 17.62 -4.54 25.03
C MET A 266 18.46 -5.70 25.57
N LEU A 267 18.32 -5.97 26.86
CA LEU A 267 18.92 -7.08 27.58
C LEU A 267 17.81 -8.08 27.90
N ALA A 268 17.89 -9.29 27.36
CA ALA A 268 16.93 -10.37 27.57
C ALA A 268 17.62 -11.57 28.23
N ALA A 269 17.32 -11.84 29.50
CA ALA A 269 17.99 -12.90 30.25
C ALA A 269 17.08 -13.60 31.29
N PRO A 270 16.60 -14.83 31.05
CA PRO A 270 16.73 -15.58 29.80
C PRO A 270 15.85 -14.97 28.70
N PRO A 271 16.19 -15.15 27.42
CA PRO A 271 15.27 -14.84 26.33
C PRO A 271 14.06 -15.80 26.37
N ASP A 272 12.88 -15.23 26.23
CA ASP A 272 11.57 -15.89 26.22
C ASP A 272 10.68 -15.35 25.08
N TRP A 273 9.42 -15.77 25.04
CA TRP A 273 8.49 -15.27 24.02
C TRP A 273 8.22 -13.78 24.18
N ASP A 274 8.00 -13.27 25.40
CA ASP A 274 7.71 -11.84 25.62
C ASP A 274 8.85 -10.94 25.12
N THR A 275 10.09 -11.28 25.46
CA THR A 275 11.29 -10.54 25.03
C THR A 275 11.54 -10.63 23.52
N ARG A 276 11.24 -11.77 22.90
CA ARG A 276 11.35 -11.94 21.44
C ARG A 276 10.34 -11.07 20.68
N PHE A 277 9.10 -10.99 21.14
CA PHE A 277 8.11 -10.11 20.51
C PHE A 277 8.37 -8.64 20.81
N LEU A 278 8.83 -8.31 22.02
CA LEU A 278 9.18 -6.93 22.38
C LEU A 278 10.30 -6.39 21.49
N SER A 279 11.40 -7.14 21.32
CA SER A 279 12.53 -6.72 20.48
C SER A 279 12.11 -6.45 19.03
N ARG A 280 11.30 -7.35 18.45
CA ARG A 280 10.75 -7.20 17.10
C ARG A 280 9.85 -5.97 17.00
N THR A 281 8.91 -5.80 17.92
CA THR A 281 7.97 -4.68 17.89
C THR A 281 8.68 -3.35 18.14
N LEU A 282 9.64 -3.28 19.07
CA LEU A 282 10.45 -2.08 19.30
C LEU A 282 11.21 -1.64 18.04
N ALA A 283 11.85 -2.58 17.34
CA ALA A 283 12.56 -2.28 16.09
C ALA A 283 11.61 -1.71 15.01
N GLU A 284 10.34 -2.09 15.04
CA GLU A 284 9.33 -1.63 14.10
C GLU A 284 8.72 -0.26 14.49
N VAL A 285 8.34 -0.09 15.76
CA VAL A 285 7.57 1.08 16.21
C VAL A 285 8.42 2.24 16.66
N ALA A 286 9.57 1.98 17.31
CA ALA A 286 10.39 3.03 17.89
C ALA A 286 11.15 3.84 16.83
N ARG A 287 11.29 3.29 15.60
CA ARG A 287 11.92 3.95 14.45
C ARG A 287 13.31 4.50 14.77
N VAL A 288 14.05 3.79 15.61
CA VAL A 288 15.44 4.06 15.97
C VAL A 288 16.21 2.74 16.01
N PRO A 289 17.55 2.73 15.89
CA PRO A 289 18.31 1.50 15.96
C PRO A 289 18.13 0.79 17.31
N VAL A 290 17.78 -0.50 17.24
CA VAL A 290 17.60 -1.38 18.40
C VAL A 290 18.67 -2.47 18.37
N ARG A 291 19.45 -2.57 19.44
CA ARG A 291 20.43 -3.65 19.62
C ARG A 291 20.00 -4.56 20.76
N THR A 292 19.86 -5.85 20.48
CA THR A 292 19.41 -6.83 21.49
C THR A 292 20.53 -7.77 21.85
N PHE A 293 20.77 -7.92 23.15
CA PHE A 293 21.66 -8.90 23.74
C PHE A 293 20.86 -9.91 24.55
N VAL A 294 21.25 -11.17 24.45
CA VAL A 294 20.62 -12.29 25.15
C VAL A 294 21.63 -13.01 26.04
N ALA A 295 21.18 -13.51 27.18
CA ALA A 295 21.99 -14.36 28.07
C ALA A 295 21.13 -15.47 28.66
N THR A 296 21.66 -16.70 28.70
CA THR A 296 21.04 -17.84 29.39
C THR A 296 21.75 -18.16 30.71
N GLU A 297 22.96 -17.62 30.90
CA GLU A 297 23.82 -17.79 32.07
C GLU A 297 24.28 -16.40 32.54
N PRO A 298 24.53 -16.22 33.85
CA PRO A 298 25.03 -14.95 34.38
C PRO A 298 26.29 -14.48 33.63
N ALA A 299 26.30 -13.20 33.24
CA ALA A 299 27.43 -12.52 32.58
C ALA A 299 27.88 -13.10 31.21
N ARG A 300 27.15 -14.06 30.63
CA ARG A 300 27.46 -14.61 29.29
C ARG A 300 26.49 -14.11 28.24
N TRP A 301 26.83 -12.93 27.71
CA TRP A 301 26.01 -12.24 26.73
C TRP A 301 26.36 -12.61 25.30
N ARG A 302 25.33 -12.71 24.46
CA ARG A 302 25.43 -12.90 23.02
C ARG A 302 24.60 -11.86 22.29
N ASP A 303 25.04 -11.49 21.10
CA ASP A 303 24.26 -10.67 20.18
C ASP A 303 23.07 -11.48 19.67
N ALA A 304 21.85 -10.95 19.76
CA ALA A 304 20.64 -11.72 19.44
C ALA A 304 20.50 -12.06 17.95
N ALA A 305 21.11 -11.27 17.06
CA ALA A 305 21.00 -11.47 15.62
C ALA A 305 22.03 -12.49 15.09
N THR A 306 23.22 -12.49 15.67
CA THR A 306 24.35 -13.33 15.23
C THR A 306 24.64 -14.51 16.14
N LEU A 307 24.13 -14.48 17.39
CA LEU A 307 24.49 -15.37 18.49
C LEU A 307 25.98 -15.36 18.85
N ALA A 308 26.75 -14.41 18.31
CA ALA A 308 28.16 -14.26 18.62
C ALA A 308 28.32 -13.82 20.08
N PRO A 309 29.34 -14.34 20.81
CA PRO A 309 29.68 -13.86 22.14
C PRO A 309 30.00 -12.36 22.14
N VAL A 310 29.56 -11.65 23.18
CA VAL A 310 29.80 -10.21 23.35
C VAL A 310 30.71 -9.99 24.56
N SER A 311 31.76 -9.19 24.41
CA SER A 311 32.65 -8.89 25.53
C SER A 311 31.93 -8.01 26.58
N PRO A 312 32.26 -8.14 27.88
CA PRO A 312 31.70 -7.26 28.92
C PRO A 312 31.94 -5.77 28.63
N SER A 313 33.06 -5.44 27.99
CA SER A 313 33.42 -4.07 27.62
C SER A 313 32.51 -3.52 26.50
N ASP A 314 32.19 -4.32 25.49
CA ASP A 314 31.32 -3.92 24.38
C ASP A 314 29.86 -3.81 24.81
N LEU A 315 29.42 -4.70 25.71
CA LEU A 315 28.12 -4.62 26.34
C LEU A 315 27.98 -3.32 27.14
N THR A 316 28.95 -3.02 28.01
CA THR A 316 28.96 -1.80 28.83
C THR A 316 28.98 -0.55 27.96
N ARG A 317 29.81 -0.53 26.90
CA ARG A 317 29.86 0.57 25.94
C ARG A 317 28.53 0.77 25.22
N SER A 318 27.88 -0.31 24.80
CA SER A 318 26.57 -0.25 24.13
C SER A 318 25.49 0.28 25.05
N ILE A 319 25.43 -0.20 26.30
CA ILE A 319 24.49 0.28 27.33
C ILE A 319 24.71 1.77 27.61
N ALA A 320 25.97 2.21 27.76
CA ALA A 320 26.30 3.60 28.05
C ALA A 320 25.96 4.56 26.91
N ALA A 321 25.97 4.08 25.66
CA ALA A 321 25.63 4.88 24.49
C ALA A 321 24.12 4.92 24.17
N ALA A 322 23.34 4.04 24.80
CA ALA A 322 21.91 3.93 24.57
C ALA A 322 21.15 5.09 25.22
N ARG A 323 20.05 5.51 24.58
CA ARG A 323 19.09 6.48 25.14
C ARG A 323 17.99 5.78 25.93
N LEU A 324 17.72 4.53 25.61
CA LEU A 324 16.80 3.65 26.32
C LEU A 324 17.47 2.30 26.53
N VAL A 325 17.50 1.85 27.78
CA VAL A 325 17.86 0.48 28.14
C VAL A 325 16.58 -0.27 28.50
N VAL A 326 16.36 -1.41 27.86
CA VAL A 326 15.30 -2.35 28.20
C VAL A 326 15.95 -3.54 28.89
N ALA A 327 15.58 -3.81 30.12
CA ALA A 327 16.07 -4.97 30.87
C ALA A 327 14.88 -5.87 31.19
N ALA A 328 14.84 -7.03 30.55
CA ALA A 328 13.73 -7.96 30.61
C ALA A 328 14.21 -9.39 30.88
N GLY A 329 13.49 -10.11 31.75
CA GLY A 329 13.91 -11.45 32.16
C GLY A 329 13.96 -11.63 33.69
N ASP A 330 14.87 -12.50 34.12
CA ASP A 330 15.21 -12.75 35.50
C ASP A 330 16.11 -11.65 36.08
N PRO A 331 15.66 -10.92 37.12
CA PRO A 331 16.49 -9.93 37.81
C PRO A 331 17.85 -10.46 38.30
N ALA A 332 17.98 -11.76 38.56
CA ALA A 332 19.23 -12.38 38.99
C ALA A 332 20.27 -12.55 37.85
N LEU A 333 19.81 -12.61 36.60
CA LEU A 333 20.68 -12.74 35.41
C LEU A 333 20.98 -11.39 34.76
N LEU A 334 20.11 -10.41 34.97
CA LEU A 334 20.29 -9.07 34.46
C LEU A 334 21.41 -8.36 35.24
N PRO A 335 22.22 -7.51 34.57
CA PRO A 335 23.13 -6.65 35.30
C PRO A 335 22.29 -5.83 36.28
N ALA A 336 22.78 -5.69 37.53
CA ALA A 336 22.10 -4.88 38.53
C ALA A 336 21.69 -3.54 37.88
N PRO A 337 20.43 -3.12 38.01
CA PRO A 337 19.97 -1.85 37.48
C PRO A 337 20.67 -0.75 38.27
N ARG A 338 21.93 -0.48 37.94
CA ARG A 338 22.65 0.70 38.40
C ARG A 338 21.86 1.85 37.80
N SER A 339 21.39 2.79 38.63
CA SER A 339 20.92 4.08 38.12
C SER A 339 21.87 4.49 37.01
N PRO A 340 21.40 4.60 35.76
CA PRO A 340 22.31 4.75 34.65
C PRO A 340 23.14 6.01 34.95
N ARG A 341 24.46 5.86 35.05
CA ARG A 341 25.38 6.97 35.34
C ARG A 341 25.43 7.99 34.17
N ALA A 342 24.56 7.85 33.18
CA ALA A 342 24.37 8.71 32.03
C ALA A 342 22.88 8.69 31.67
N ALA A 343 22.28 9.88 31.48
CA ALA A 343 20.97 10.30 30.91
C ALA A 343 20.01 9.32 30.15
N ALA A 344 20.07 8.01 30.32
CA ALA A 344 19.30 7.01 29.57
C ALA A 344 18.05 6.57 30.33
N SER A 345 16.90 6.54 29.64
CA SER A 345 15.65 6.01 30.17
C SER A 345 15.72 4.48 30.35
N LEU A 346 14.86 3.95 31.23
CA LEU A 346 14.85 2.52 31.58
C LEU A 346 13.45 1.91 31.42
N LEU A 347 13.34 0.79 30.71
CA LEU A 347 12.19 -0.12 30.81
C LEU A 347 12.63 -1.38 31.57
N TRP A 348 12.07 -1.56 32.76
CA TRP A 348 12.26 -2.76 33.57
C TRP A 348 11.07 -3.71 33.39
N TRP A 349 11.33 -4.95 32.95
CA TRP A 349 10.30 -5.96 32.73
C TRP A 349 10.73 -7.32 33.30
N PRO A 350 10.52 -7.56 34.60
CA PRO A 350 10.76 -8.89 35.16
C PRO A 350 9.77 -9.89 34.57
N THR A 351 10.27 -10.90 33.86
CA THR A 351 9.42 -11.95 33.24
C THR A 351 9.36 -13.23 34.06
N VAL A 352 10.07 -13.28 35.19
CA VAL A 352 10.01 -14.37 36.16
C VAL A 352 9.29 -13.93 37.43
N GLY A 353 8.58 -14.88 38.05
CA GLY A 353 7.80 -14.66 39.26
C GLY A 353 6.40 -14.09 39.00
N GLY A 354 5.79 -13.57 40.06
CA GLY A 354 4.41 -13.07 40.05
C GLY A 354 3.36 -14.15 40.29
N VAL A 355 2.11 -13.69 40.44
CA VAL A 355 0.96 -14.57 40.69
C VAL A 355 0.44 -15.08 39.35
N PRO A 356 0.50 -16.40 39.07
CA PRO A 356 -0.01 -16.96 37.82
C PRO A 356 -1.54 -16.88 37.75
N GLY A 357 -2.06 -16.77 36.54
CA GLY A 357 -3.50 -16.80 36.26
C GLY A 357 -3.89 -15.90 35.10
N ASP A 358 -5.17 -15.85 34.78
CA ASP A 358 -5.69 -14.99 33.71
C ASP A 358 -5.89 -13.57 34.22
N TRP A 359 -4.91 -12.70 33.97
CA TRP A 359 -4.95 -11.29 34.32
C TRP A 359 -5.53 -10.46 33.16
N TYR A 360 -6.77 -10.01 33.31
CA TYR A 360 -7.46 -9.20 32.32
C TYR A 360 -7.08 -7.74 32.47
N VAL A 361 -6.53 -7.13 31.43
CA VAL A 361 -6.12 -5.73 31.43
C VAL A 361 -7.34 -4.82 31.34
N GLU A 362 -7.38 -3.81 32.20
CA GLU A 362 -8.46 -2.83 32.26
C GLU A 362 -8.13 -1.58 31.40
N PRO A 363 -9.14 -0.81 30.99
CA PRO A 363 -8.91 0.47 30.32
C PRO A 363 -7.95 1.38 31.12
N PRO A 364 -7.01 2.07 30.44
CA PRO A 364 -5.96 2.83 31.11
C PRO A 364 -6.53 4.03 31.87
N PRO A 365 -6.09 4.28 33.12
CA PRO A 365 -6.34 5.56 33.79
C PRO A 365 -5.56 6.71 33.11
N PRO A 366 -5.86 7.98 33.42
CA PRO A 366 -5.10 9.12 32.91
C PRO A 366 -3.60 8.97 33.16
N SER A 367 -2.82 8.93 32.09
CA SER A 367 -1.37 8.78 32.12
C SER A 367 -0.76 9.30 30.81
N PRO A 368 0.56 9.54 30.74
CA PRO A 368 1.23 9.98 29.52
C PRO A 368 1.03 9.10 28.29
N VAL A 369 0.68 7.81 28.47
CA VAL A 369 0.46 6.84 27.38
C VAL A 369 -1.02 6.59 27.09
N ALA A 370 -1.94 7.11 27.91
CA ALA A 370 -3.37 6.79 27.83
C ALA A 370 -4.01 7.18 26.49
N ALA A 371 -3.62 8.32 25.91
CA ALA A 371 -4.16 8.78 24.64
C ALA A 371 -3.81 7.84 23.47
N ALA A 372 -2.59 7.30 23.44
CA ALA A 372 -2.14 6.35 22.42
C ALA A 372 -2.82 4.97 22.55
N LEU A 373 -3.39 4.69 23.71
CA LEU A 373 -4.10 3.45 24.03
C LEU A 373 -5.63 3.58 23.88
N ALA A 374 -6.12 4.75 23.46
CA ALA A 374 -7.52 4.99 23.20
C ALA A 374 -8.02 4.12 22.03
N GLY A 375 -9.28 3.66 22.10
CA GLY A 375 -9.89 2.84 21.05
C GLY A 375 -9.53 1.35 21.10
N ILE A 376 -8.62 0.92 21.99
CA ILE A 376 -8.38 -0.51 22.22
C ILE A 376 -9.61 -1.16 22.88
N LEU A 377 -10.11 -2.22 22.26
CA LEU A 377 -11.15 -3.09 22.83
C LEU A 377 -10.52 -4.03 23.87
N TRP A 378 -10.37 -3.56 25.11
CA TRP A 378 -9.70 -4.29 26.19
C TRP A 378 -10.32 -5.65 26.53
N ASP A 379 -11.63 -5.82 26.35
CA ASP A 379 -12.28 -7.13 26.52
C ASP A 379 -11.86 -8.17 25.46
N SER A 380 -11.31 -7.72 24.34
CA SER A 380 -10.87 -8.58 23.23
C SER A 380 -9.38 -8.94 23.30
N VAL A 381 -8.59 -8.31 24.17
CA VAL A 381 -7.18 -8.70 24.34
C VAL A 381 -7.06 -9.96 25.21
N PRO A 382 -6.14 -10.90 24.87
CA PRO A 382 -5.88 -12.05 25.73
C PRO A 382 -5.44 -11.61 27.14
N PRO A 383 -5.76 -12.38 28.20
CA PRO A 383 -5.23 -12.09 29.51
C PRO A 383 -3.71 -12.30 29.56
N ALA A 384 -3.02 -11.50 30.39
CA ALA A 384 -1.65 -11.78 30.79
C ALA A 384 -1.62 -13.05 31.64
N ALA A 385 -0.52 -13.81 31.57
CA ALA A 385 -0.38 -15.13 32.20
C ALA A 385 0.06 -15.07 33.67
N ALA A 386 0.73 -13.98 34.06
CA ALA A 386 1.05 -13.67 35.45
C ALA A 386 1.19 -12.16 35.63
N ALA A 387 0.99 -11.69 36.86
CA ALA A 387 1.30 -10.33 37.26
C ALA A 387 2.17 -10.34 38.52
N THR A 388 3.29 -9.60 38.48
CA THR A 388 4.19 -9.47 39.62
C THR A 388 3.66 -8.40 40.56
N ASP A 389 3.76 -8.65 41.86
CA ASP A 389 3.42 -7.62 42.84
C ASP A 389 4.42 -6.47 42.72
N VAL A 390 3.96 -5.33 42.22
CA VAL A 390 4.66 -4.08 42.44
C VAL A 390 4.12 -3.57 43.77
N ALA A 391 4.92 -3.72 44.83
CA ALA A 391 4.55 -3.14 46.12
C ALA A 391 4.07 -1.70 45.88
N PRO A 392 2.88 -1.31 46.35
CA PRO A 392 2.43 0.07 46.24
C PRO A 392 3.42 0.91 47.04
N GLY A 393 4.41 1.47 46.34
CA GLY A 393 5.37 2.34 46.95
C GLY A 393 4.60 3.53 47.50
N ARG A 394 4.94 3.99 48.70
CA ARG A 394 4.59 5.34 49.18
C ARG A 394 5.19 6.46 48.30
N ASP A 395 5.79 6.09 47.17
CA ASP A 395 6.46 6.93 46.20
C ASP A 395 5.41 7.52 45.25
N THR A 396 4.98 8.75 45.56
CA THR A 396 4.01 9.52 44.79
C THR A 396 4.52 9.94 43.40
N SER A 397 5.79 9.66 43.08
CA SER A 397 6.38 9.94 41.75
C SER A 397 5.98 8.93 40.66
N ARG A 398 5.28 7.85 41.01
CA ARG A 398 4.86 6.80 40.07
C ARG A 398 3.41 6.97 39.63
N VAL A 399 3.21 7.03 38.32
CA VAL A 399 1.89 7.04 37.66
C VAL A 399 1.57 5.62 37.19
N VAL A 400 0.44 5.07 37.62
CA VAL A 400 -0.07 3.81 37.09
C VAL A 400 -0.67 4.06 35.71
N ALA A 401 -0.19 3.35 34.69
CA ALA A 401 -0.65 3.50 33.31
C ALA A 401 -1.54 2.33 32.85
N LEU A 402 -1.39 1.14 33.42
CA LEU A 402 -2.28 0.00 33.18
C LEU A 402 -2.48 -0.80 34.46
N ASN A 403 -3.72 -1.29 34.63
CA ASN A 403 -4.10 -2.24 35.66
C ASN A 403 -4.55 -3.55 35.03
N ALA A 404 -4.42 -4.65 35.77
CA ALA A 404 -5.04 -5.91 35.42
C ALA A 404 -5.72 -6.55 36.62
N ARG A 405 -6.76 -7.34 36.36
CA ARG A 405 -7.55 -8.01 37.40
C ARG A 405 -7.58 -9.52 37.16
N LEU A 406 -7.23 -10.28 38.19
CA LEU A 406 -7.21 -11.74 38.13
C LEU A 406 -8.62 -12.29 37.94
N ALA A 407 -8.85 -13.04 36.87
CA ALA A 407 -10.14 -13.62 36.53
C ALA A 407 -11.30 -12.60 36.55
N ARG A 408 -11.01 -11.31 36.26
CA ARG A 408 -11.96 -10.18 36.34
C ARG A 408 -12.57 -9.98 37.74
N ARG A 409 -11.92 -10.46 38.81
CA ARG A 409 -12.38 -10.39 40.20
C ARG A 409 -11.31 -9.82 41.14
N GLY A 410 -11.75 -9.30 42.29
CA GLY A 410 -10.84 -8.76 43.31
C GLY A 410 -10.28 -7.38 42.97
N VAL A 411 -9.19 -7.00 43.64
CA VAL A 411 -8.57 -5.67 43.54
C VAL A 411 -7.70 -5.60 42.27
N PRO A 412 -7.86 -4.55 41.43
CA PRO A 412 -6.96 -4.30 40.30
C PRO A 412 -5.51 -4.20 40.74
N ARG A 413 -4.61 -4.78 39.97
CA ARG A 413 -3.16 -4.67 40.19
C ARG A 413 -2.50 -3.82 39.11
N PRO A 414 -1.67 -2.84 39.47
CA PRO A 414 -0.85 -2.12 38.51
C PRO A 414 0.08 -3.09 37.77
N ILE A 415 -0.02 -3.12 36.45
CA ILE A 415 0.87 -3.91 35.59
C ILE A 415 1.82 -3.04 34.77
N LEU A 416 1.52 -1.74 34.63
CA LEU A 416 2.45 -0.78 34.04
C LEU A 416 2.51 0.46 34.93
N GLN A 417 3.73 0.80 35.36
CA GLN A 417 4.01 2.02 36.11
C GLN A 417 5.03 2.88 35.36
N LEU A 418 4.82 4.19 35.39
CA LEU A 418 5.67 5.20 34.78
C LEU A 418 6.20 6.12 35.89
N ALA A 419 7.48 6.47 35.83
CA ALA A 419 8.11 7.36 36.79
C ALA A 419 9.11 8.29 36.11
N VAL A 420 9.29 9.49 36.66
CA VAL A 420 10.39 10.38 36.28
C VAL A 420 11.25 10.58 37.53
N ARG A 421 12.51 10.16 37.47
CA ARG A 421 13.47 10.27 38.57
C ARG A 421 14.69 11.02 38.07
N ASP A 422 15.02 12.14 38.71
CA ASP A 422 16.16 12.99 38.33
C ASP A 422 16.16 13.37 36.84
N GLY A 423 14.96 13.64 36.29
CA GLY A 423 14.76 13.96 34.87
C GLY A 423 14.79 12.76 33.91
N VAL A 424 15.08 11.55 34.40
CA VAL A 424 15.13 10.32 33.62
C VAL A 424 13.81 9.57 33.70
N ARG A 425 13.25 9.18 32.54
CA ARG A 425 12.00 8.44 32.46
C ARG A 425 12.23 6.95 32.69
N GLN A 426 11.40 6.33 33.51
CA GLN A 426 11.47 4.92 33.86
C GLN A 426 10.09 4.29 33.74
N ALA A 427 10.01 3.11 33.13
CA ALA A 427 8.81 2.31 33.07
C ALA A 427 9.06 0.94 33.73
N THR A 428 8.06 0.42 34.43
CA THR A 428 8.08 -0.93 34.98
C THR A 428 6.85 -1.68 34.48
N LEU A 429 7.08 -2.76 33.73
CA LEU A 429 6.05 -3.65 33.22
C LEU A 429 6.08 -4.95 34.03
N SER A 430 5.02 -5.21 34.77
CA SER A 430 4.91 -6.30 35.75
C SER A 430 3.83 -7.30 35.37
N ALA A 431 3.71 -7.57 34.08
CA ALA A 431 2.85 -8.62 33.54
C ALA A 431 3.63 -9.46 32.52
N THR A 432 3.33 -10.76 32.46
CA THR A 432 3.97 -11.69 31.52
C THR A 432 2.92 -12.36 30.64
N GLY A 433 3.36 -13.02 29.57
CA GLY A 433 2.46 -13.66 28.60
C GLY A 433 1.78 -12.66 27.65
N LEU A 434 2.27 -11.43 27.54
CA LEU A 434 1.74 -10.42 26.64
C LEU A 434 2.00 -10.75 25.17
N TYR A 435 2.99 -11.59 24.88
CA TYR A 435 3.23 -12.14 23.53
C TYR A 435 1.97 -12.78 22.89
N ARG A 436 1.04 -13.27 23.72
CA ARG A 436 -0.25 -13.84 23.29
C ARG A 436 -1.09 -12.84 22.50
N TRP A 437 -0.95 -11.54 22.77
CA TRP A 437 -1.66 -10.48 22.07
C TRP A 437 -1.24 -10.42 20.60
N VAL A 438 0.05 -10.57 20.34
CA VAL A 438 0.60 -10.62 18.98
C VAL A 438 0.23 -11.93 18.29
N PHE A 439 0.34 -13.06 18.99
CA PHE A 439 0.03 -14.38 18.46
C PHE A 439 -1.42 -14.53 17.98
N ARG A 440 -2.38 -13.86 18.65
CA ARG A 440 -3.80 -13.86 18.24
C ARG A 440 -4.03 -13.06 16.95
N GLY A 441 -3.15 -12.12 16.61
CA GLY A 441 -3.30 -11.23 15.46
C GLY A 441 -4.40 -10.18 15.63
N GLY A 442 -4.74 -9.50 14.53
CA GLY A 442 -5.85 -8.54 14.47
C GLY A 442 -5.75 -7.42 15.50
N ALA A 443 -6.88 -7.09 16.13
CA ALA A 443 -6.98 -5.99 17.09
C ALA A 443 -6.08 -6.17 18.32
N SER A 444 -5.86 -7.42 18.79
CA SER A 444 -4.96 -7.69 19.92
C SER A 444 -3.51 -7.40 19.58
N ALA A 445 -3.07 -7.74 18.36
CA ALA A 445 -1.72 -7.41 17.90
C ALA A 445 -1.54 -5.90 17.77
N GLN A 446 -2.57 -5.17 17.31
CA GLN A 446 -2.54 -3.71 17.27
C GLN A 446 -2.49 -3.08 18.67
N ALA A 447 -3.20 -3.65 19.65
CA ALA A 447 -3.12 -3.20 21.05
C ALA A 447 -1.70 -3.36 21.62
N TYR A 448 -1.03 -4.49 21.33
CA TYR A 448 0.36 -4.71 21.73
C TYR A 448 1.30 -3.69 21.05
N ARG A 449 1.13 -3.49 19.74
CA ARG A 449 1.90 -2.51 18.96
C ARG A 449 1.73 -1.10 19.52
N ALA A 450 0.51 -0.68 19.81
CA ALA A 450 0.18 0.62 20.38
C ALA A 450 0.83 0.82 21.77
N LEU A 451 0.78 -0.21 22.63
CA LEU A 451 1.43 -0.18 23.94
C LEU A 451 2.95 -0.01 23.84
N VAL A 452 3.61 -0.82 23.01
CA VAL A 452 5.06 -0.74 22.83
C VAL A 452 5.46 0.59 22.19
N ALA A 453 4.69 1.09 21.22
CA ALA A 453 4.92 2.39 20.59
C ALA A 453 4.80 3.53 21.62
N ALA A 454 3.71 3.58 22.39
CA ALA A 454 3.49 4.60 23.40
C ALA A 454 4.57 4.61 24.48
N LEU A 455 5.03 3.42 24.90
CA LEU A 455 6.13 3.29 25.85
C LEU A 455 7.47 3.74 25.26
N ALA A 456 7.80 3.32 24.04
CA ALA A 456 9.03 3.73 23.39
C ALA A 456 9.07 5.25 23.18
N ASP A 457 7.97 5.83 22.70
CA ASP A 457 7.84 7.27 22.50
C ASP A 457 8.01 8.01 23.83
N TRP A 458 7.25 7.63 24.86
CA TRP A 458 7.36 8.28 26.17
C TRP A 458 8.76 8.11 26.77
N LEU A 459 9.37 6.93 26.71
CA LEU A 459 10.71 6.71 27.28
C LEU A 459 11.80 7.46 26.52
N LEU A 460 11.69 7.59 25.20
CA LEU A 460 12.70 8.26 24.40
C LEU A 460 12.56 9.79 24.44
N ASP A 461 11.39 10.31 24.80
CA ASP A 461 11.01 11.73 24.87
C ASP A 461 11.69 12.49 26.04
N GLY A 462 13.02 12.52 26.04
CA GLY A 462 13.86 13.61 26.59
C GLY A 462 14.25 14.59 25.48
N GLU A 463 15.28 15.42 25.65
CA GLU A 463 15.83 16.38 24.65
C GLU A 463 16.27 15.76 23.28
N GLY A 464 15.80 14.56 22.92
CA GLY A 464 15.90 14.03 21.57
C GLY A 464 14.82 13.02 21.15
N GLY A 465 13.67 12.88 21.83
CA GLY A 465 12.70 11.82 21.50
C GLY A 465 11.21 12.13 21.51
N ARG A 466 10.81 13.40 21.45
CA ARG A 466 9.80 13.71 20.44
C ARG A 466 10.44 13.33 19.12
N GLY A 467 9.88 12.40 18.35
CA GLY A 467 10.38 12.10 17.01
C GLY A 467 10.39 13.37 16.18
N LYS A 468 11.49 14.13 16.22
CA LYS A 468 11.75 15.37 15.48
C LYS A 468 10.62 16.45 15.45
N GLY A 469 9.55 16.33 16.23
CA GLY A 469 8.33 17.15 16.03
C GLY A 469 7.66 16.90 14.67
N GLU A 470 7.90 15.74 14.06
CA GLU A 470 7.33 15.38 12.76
C GLU A 470 5.83 15.19 12.87
N ARG A 471 5.05 15.89 12.04
CA ARG A 471 3.60 15.73 11.93
C ARG A 471 3.21 14.68 10.88
N ALA A 472 4.13 14.35 9.99
CA ALA A 472 3.95 13.49 8.84
C ALA A 472 5.19 12.62 8.63
N VAL A 473 4.97 11.35 8.31
CA VAL A 473 6.04 10.37 8.06
C VAL A 473 5.69 9.50 6.85
N PRO A 474 6.67 9.11 6.03
CA PRO A 474 6.40 8.19 4.93
C PRO A 474 6.05 6.80 5.48
N GLU A 475 5.08 6.12 4.85
CA GLU A 475 4.72 4.74 5.18
C GLU A 475 5.80 3.75 4.71
N SER A 476 6.36 3.99 3.53
CA SER A 476 7.53 3.30 3.00
C SER A 476 8.60 4.30 2.58
N GLN A 477 9.87 3.96 2.81
CA GLN A 477 11.00 4.77 2.35
C GLN A 477 11.32 4.54 0.88
N VAL A 478 10.80 3.47 0.28
CA VAL A 478 11.05 3.11 -1.13
C VAL A 478 9.73 2.72 -1.77
N VAL A 479 9.43 3.29 -2.94
CA VAL A 479 8.29 2.92 -3.76
C VAL A 479 8.72 2.67 -5.20
N ALA A 480 8.01 1.79 -5.89
CA ALA A 480 8.25 1.52 -7.31
C ALA A 480 7.84 2.73 -8.18
N ASN A 481 8.41 2.80 -9.38
CA ASN A 481 8.11 3.83 -10.36
C ASN A 481 6.60 3.87 -10.68
N GLY A 482 6.07 5.08 -10.80
CA GLY A 482 4.66 5.33 -11.11
C GLY A 482 3.68 5.07 -9.96
N LEU A 483 4.16 4.69 -8.77
CA LEU A 483 3.38 4.65 -7.53
C LEU A 483 3.68 5.88 -6.67
N PRO A 484 2.68 6.44 -5.97
CA PRO A 484 2.90 7.58 -5.09
C PRO A 484 3.60 7.16 -3.79
N LEU A 485 4.35 8.08 -3.19
CA LEU A 485 4.72 7.96 -1.78
C LEU A 485 3.49 8.22 -0.92
N VAL A 486 3.16 7.27 -0.06
CA VAL A 486 2.09 7.44 0.93
C VAL A 486 2.70 7.94 2.23
N TRP A 487 2.12 9.01 2.76
CA TRP A 487 2.48 9.63 4.02
C TRP A 487 1.37 9.42 5.02
N ARG A 488 1.75 9.24 6.28
CA ARG A 488 0.85 9.06 7.40
C ARG A 488 1.00 10.19 8.41
N TRP A 489 -0.13 10.70 8.88
CA TRP A 489 -0.21 11.67 9.95
C TRP A 489 0.21 11.03 11.28
N VAL A 490 1.11 11.69 11.99
CA VAL A 490 1.57 11.31 13.33
C VAL A 490 1.57 12.49 14.29
N GLY A 491 1.13 13.67 13.84
CA GLY A 491 0.95 14.84 14.68
C GLY A 491 -0.14 14.65 15.73
N THR A 492 -0.10 15.46 16.78
CA THR A 492 -1.19 15.54 17.76
C THR A 492 -2.38 16.27 17.16
N GLY A 493 -3.59 15.72 17.30
CA GLY A 493 -4.83 16.34 16.82
C GLY A 493 -5.28 15.84 15.45
N GLN A 494 -6.25 16.54 14.86
CA GLN A 494 -6.82 16.20 13.55
C GLN A 494 -5.76 16.35 12.43
N PRO A 495 -5.77 15.48 11.41
CA PRO A 495 -4.91 15.63 10.25
C PRO A 495 -5.08 16.99 9.59
N SER A 496 -3.97 17.60 9.16
CA SER A 496 -3.94 18.88 8.47
C SER A 496 -2.80 18.91 7.46
N ASP A 497 -2.86 19.84 6.51
CA ASP A 497 -1.85 19.94 5.46
C ASP A 497 -0.45 20.21 6.03
N VAL A 498 0.56 19.56 5.44
CA VAL A 498 1.97 19.71 5.85
C VAL A 498 2.84 20.04 4.64
N VAL A 499 3.55 21.17 4.71
CA VAL A 499 4.53 21.55 3.69
C VAL A 499 5.83 20.74 3.89
N VAL A 500 6.31 20.17 2.80
CA VAL A 500 7.47 19.30 2.74
C VAL A 500 8.45 19.82 1.68
N ARG A 501 9.72 19.92 2.07
CA ARG A 501 10.85 20.23 1.19
C ARG A 501 11.57 18.94 0.84
N LEU A 502 11.75 18.68 -0.46
CA LEU A 502 12.40 17.51 -1.03
C LEU A 502 13.61 17.94 -1.83
N VAL A 503 14.79 17.45 -1.46
CA VAL A 503 16.05 17.71 -2.15
C VAL A 503 16.52 16.43 -2.81
N GLY A 504 16.50 16.39 -4.13
CA GLY A 504 16.98 15.27 -4.93
C GLY A 504 17.99 15.70 -5.99
N ASN A 505 18.36 14.79 -6.88
CA ASN A 505 19.33 15.07 -7.96
C ASN A 505 18.82 16.12 -8.97
N ALA A 506 17.50 16.20 -9.17
CA ALA A 506 16.86 17.17 -10.06
C ALA A 506 16.76 18.58 -9.43
N GLY A 507 17.23 18.75 -8.19
CA GLY A 507 17.14 20.00 -7.44
C GLY A 507 16.19 19.91 -6.25
N GLU A 508 15.86 21.08 -5.72
CA GLU A 508 14.93 21.23 -4.60
C GLU A 508 13.49 21.41 -5.10
N ARG A 509 12.56 20.74 -4.44
CA ARG A 509 11.12 20.85 -4.65
C ARG A 509 10.42 21.08 -3.32
N VAL A 510 9.47 22.01 -3.29
CA VAL A 510 8.56 22.19 -2.15
C VAL A 510 7.19 21.71 -2.58
N ASP A 511 6.54 20.91 -1.74
CA ASP A 511 5.23 20.32 -1.99
C ASP A 511 4.38 20.33 -0.71
N THR A 512 3.08 20.07 -0.86
CA THR A 512 2.14 20.05 0.27
C THR A 512 1.49 18.67 0.37
N LEU A 513 1.63 18.04 1.53
CA LEU A 513 0.93 16.80 1.86
C LEU A 513 -0.49 17.13 2.28
N HIS A 514 -1.46 16.80 1.43
CA HIS A 514 -2.89 16.94 1.72
C HIS A 514 -3.41 15.68 2.39
N PHE A 515 -3.63 15.75 3.70
CA PHE A 515 -4.08 14.61 4.50
C PHE A 515 -5.60 14.47 4.45
N ASP A 516 -6.06 13.25 4.18
CA ASP A 516 -7.48 12.90 4.28
C ASP A 516 -7.92 12.66 5.74
N ALA A 517 -9.21 12.35 5.92
CA ALA A 517 -9.76 12.04 7.24
C ALA A 517 -9.18 10.76 7.89
N ALA A 518 -8.58 9.87 7.09
CA ALA A 518 -7.85 8.71 7.58
C ALA A 518 -6.40 9.05 7.98
N GLY A 519 -5.97 10.29 7.76
CA GLY A 519 -4.61 10.73 8.05
C GLY A 519 -3.59 10.20 7.04
N GLN A 520 -4.00 9.95 5.79
CA GLN A 520 -3.11 9.59 4.69
C GLN A 520 -2.99 10.71 3.66
N ALA A 521 -1.81 10.87 3.07
CA ALA A 521 -1.55 11.78 1.96
C ALA A 521 -0.70 11.08 0.89
N GLU A 522 -1.09 11.20 -0.38
CA GLU A 522 -0.32 10.67 -1.51
C GLU A 522 0.49 11.77 -2.19
N LEU A 523 1.77 11.52 -2.42
CA LEU A 523 2.65 12.43 -3.16
C LEU A 523 3.33 11.69 -4.32
N PRO A 524 2.93 11.93 -5.58
CA PRO A 524 3.63 11.38 -6.74
C PRO A 524 4.96 12.11 -6.97
N LEU A 525 6.05 11.36 -7.09
CA LEU A 525 7.37 11.88 -7.44
C LEU A 525 7.98 11.09 -8.60
N PRO A 526 8.79 11.73 -9.46
CA PRO A 526 9.61 11.01 -10.43
C PRO A 526 10.60 10.05 -9.76
N ALA A 527 11.08 9.04 -10.49
CA ALA A 527 12.17 8.18 -10.04
C ALA A 527 13.39 9.01 -9.58
N GLY A 528 13.91 8.68 -8.40
CA GLY A 528 14.99 9.42 -7.75
C GLY A 528 15.06 9.21 -6.24
N VAL A 529 16.13 9.72 -5.65
CA VAL A 529 16.34 9.73 -4.20
C VAL A 529 16.17 11.15 -3.67
N TYR A 530 15.35 11.31 -2.64
CA TYR A 530 14.97 12.60 -2.09
C TYR A 530 15.20 12.65 -0.58
N ARG A 531 16.01 13.59 -0.13
CA ARG A 531 16.07 13.97 1.28
C ARG A 531 14.90 14.89 1.58
N TYR A 532 14.16 14.62 2.64
CA TYR A 532 12.98 15.40 2.98
C TYR A 532 13.14 16.14 4.31
N ALA A 533 12.56 17.34 4.38
CA ALA A 533 12.43 18.13 5.59
C ALA A 533 10.99 18.69 5.70
N SER A 534 10.48 18.77 6.93
CA SER A 534 9.25 19.52 7.22
C SER A 534 9.57 21.02 7.25
N GLU A 535 8.63 21.87 6.83
CA GLU A 535 8.82 23.32 6.87
C GLU A 535 9.31 23.82 8.24
N GLY A 536 10.33 24.69 8.23
CA GLY A 536 10.98 25.24 9.44
C GLY A 536 11.88 24.27 10.23
N GLY A 537 12.03 23.01 9.78
CA GLY A 537 12.85 21.99 10.43
C GLY A 537 14.07 21.55 9.62
N GLY A 538 15.03 20.91 10.29
CA GLY A 538 16.15 20.25 9.62
C GLY A 538 15.75 18.97 8.88
N GLU A 539 16.71 18.36 8.17
CA GLU A 539 16.52 17.09 7.46
C GLU A 539 15.90 16.02 8.37
N ARG A 540 14.80 15.43 7.88
CA ARG A 540 14.00 14.45 8.62
C ARG A 540 14.39 13.02 8.23
N GLY A 541 14.48 12.75 6.93
CA GLY A 541 14.93 11.47 6.42
C GLY A 541 15.11 11.45 4.91
N LEU A 542 15.10 10.25 4.34
CA LEU A 542 15.32 9.99 2.93
C LEU A 542 14.25 9.04 2.39
N VAL A 543 13.60 9.43 1.32
CA VAL A 543 12.67 8.59 0.53
C VAL A 543 13.22 8.37 -0.87
N ALA A 544 12.84 7.28 -1.52
CA ALA A 544 13.25 6.98 -2.88
C ALA A 544 12.09 6.45 -3.72
N VAL A 545 12.05 6.88 -4.98
CA VAL A 545 11.23 6.29 -6.03
C VAL A 545 12.16 5.55 -6.97
N GLU A 546 11.96 4.25 -7.11
CA GLU A 546 12.81 3.40 -7.94
C GLU A 546 12.58 3.66 -9.43
N THR A 547 13.53 3.27 -10.27
CA THR A 547 13.29 3.11 -11.71
C THR A 547 12.47 1.85 -12.01
N TYR A 548 12.63 0.84 -11.16
CA TYR A 548 11.89 -0.42 -11.14
C TYR A 548 10.37 -0.21 -11.08
N SER A 549 9.62 -1.06 -11.79
CA SER A 549 8.16 -1.20 -11.70
C SER A 549 7.79 -2.64 -12.05
N ASP A 550 6.73 -3.18 -11.43
CA ASP A 550 6.18 -4.48 -11.81
C ASP A 550 5.64 -4.49 -13.26
N GLU A 551 5.29 -3.30 -13.78
CA GLU A 551 4.80 -3.12 -15.16
C GLU A 551 5.89 -3.31 -16.24
N TRP A 552 7.17 -3.26 -15.85
CA TRP A 552 8.29 -3.48 -16.79
C TRP A 552 8.39 -4.93 -17.24
N ARG A 553 8.18 -5.86 -16.30
CA ARG A 553 8.28 -7.30 -16.54
C ARG A 553 7.43 -7.77 -17.72
N PRO A 554 7.88 -8.80 -18.44
CA PRO A 554 7.07 -9.42 -19.48
C PRO A 554 5.84 -10.09 -18.83
N ALA A 555 4.66 -9.57 -19.13
CA ALA A 555 3.38 -10.09 -18.67
C ALA A 555 2.58 -10.68 -19.84
N GLN A 556 1.89 -11.78 -19.59
CA GLN A 556 0.97 -12.34 -20.58
C GLN A 556 -0.32 -11.51 -20.62
N ALA A 557 -0.78 -11.17 -21.82
CA ALA A 557 -2.09 -10.53 -21.99
C ALA A 557 -3.21 -11.46 -21.49
N VAL A 558 -3.88 -11.05 -20.41
CA VAL A 558 -5.01 -11.78 -19.81
C VAL A 558 -6.34 -11.39 -20.45
N LEU A 559 -6.42 -10.16 -20.98
CA LEU A 559 -7.56 -9.72 -21.77
C LEU A 559 -7.47 -10.22 -23.22
N ARG A 560 -8.63 -10.54 -23.79
CA ARG A 560 -8.78 -10.86 -25.21
C ARG A 560 -9.54 -9.76 -25.92
N ALA A 561 -9.15 -9.47 -27.15
CA ALA A 561 -9.88 -8.54 -28.00
C ALA A 561 -11.32 -9.01 -28.21
N GLN A 562 -12.27 -8.07 -28.17
CA GLN A 562 -13.69 -8.32 -28.41
C GLN A 562 -14.39 -7.05 -28.88
N GLU A 563 -15.48 -7.21 -29.65
CA GLU A 563 -16.23 -6.07 -30.19
C GLU A 563 -17.16 -5.39 -29.17
N GLY A 564 -17.40 -6.03 -28.01
CA GLY A 564 -18.32 -5.53 -26.98
C GLY A 564 -19.80 -5.72 -27.34
N ALA A 565 -20.69 -5.28 -26.45
CA ALA A 565 -22.13 -5.35 -26.69
C ALA A 565 -22.60 -4.14 -27.53
N PRO A 566 -23.58 -4.30 -28.44
CA PRO A 566 -24.10 -3.19 -29.21
C PRO A 566 -24.66 -2.10 -28.29
N ALA A 567 -24.19 -0.88 -28.46
CA ALA A 567 -24.54 0.28 -27.63
C ALA A 567 -25.95 0.84 -27.86
N ALA A 568 -26.78 0.15 -28.63
CA ALA A 568 -28.14 0.56 -28.91
C ALA A 568 -29.00 0.43 -27.65
N ARG A 569 -29.45 1.57 -27.12
CA ARG A 569 -30.48 1.56 -26.07
C ARG A 569 -31.82 1.30 -26.75
N LEU A 570 -32.45 0.19 -26.41
CA LEU A 570 -33.84 -0.06 -26.80
C LEU A 570 -34.72 0.84 -25.94
N VAL A 571 -35.28 1.89 -26.54
CA VAL A 571 -36.23 2.78 -25.88
C VAL A 571 -37.64 2.38 -26.32
N GLY A 572 -38.53 2.21 -25.35
CA GLY A 572 -39.95 2.07 -25.63
C GLY A 572 -40.51 3.41 -26.05
N VAL A 573 -40.95 3.53 -27.29
CA VAL A 573 -41.63 4.72 -27.81
C VAL A 573 -43.12 4.38 -27.91
N GLY A 574 -43.92 5.09 -27.14
CA GLY A 574 -45.37 4.98 -27.19
C GLY A 574 -45.89 5.54 -28.51
N LEU A 575 -47.00 5.00 -28.99
CA LEU A 575 -47.68 5.55 -30.17
C LEU A 575 -48.05 7.04 -29.99
N ARG A 576 -48.29 7.48 -28.75
CA ARG A 576 -48.54 8.88 -28.37
C ARG A 576 -47.33 9.81 -28.56
N ASP A 577 -46.11 9.30 -28.51
CA ASP A 577 -44.91 10.13 -28.70
C ASP A 577 -44.69 10.49 -30.18
N ARG A 578 -45.50 9.91 -31.07
CA ARG A 578 -45.48 10.13 -32.51
C ARG A 578 -46.62 11.08 -32.92
N TRP A 579 -46.35 12.38 -32.89
CA TRP A 579 -47.32 13.45 -33.15
C TRP A 579 -48.17 13.27 -34.42
N TRP A 580 -47.61 12.62 -35.45
CA TRP A 580 -48.31 12.37 -36.72
C TRP A 580 -49.53 11.45 -36.58
N TRP A 581 -49.61 10.59 -35.56
CA TRP A 581 -50.83 9.80 -35.31
C TRP A 581 -52.00 10.65 -34.86
N PHE A 582 -51.75 11.72 -34.09
CA PHE A 582 -52.78 12.71 -33.79
C PHE A 582 -53.21 13.45 -35.06
N ALA A 583 -52.27 13.79 -35.93
CA ALA A 583 -52.58 14.42 -37.22
C ALA A 583 -53.45 13.52 -38.11
N VAL A 584 -53.18 12.21 -38.17
CA VAL A 584 -54.00 11.23 -38.90
C VAL A 584 -55.42 11.13 -38.31
N ALA A 585 -55.55 11.07 -36.98
CA ALA A 585 -56.86 11.01 -36.31
C ALA A 585 -57.67 12.30 -36.57
N ILE A 586 -57.04 13.47 -36.42
CA ILE A 586 -57.66 14.77 -36.66
C ILE A 586 -58.06 14.92 -38.13
N ALA A 587 -57.17 14.56 -39.06
CA ALA A 587 -57.46 14.65 -40.49
C ALA A 587 -58.63 13.73 -40.88
N ALA A 588 -58.66 12.49 -40.39
CA ALA A 588 -59.76 11.56 -40.68
C ALA A 588 -61.11 12.09 -40.17
N LEU A 589 -61.16 12.61 -38.95
CA LEU A 589 -62.39 13.16 -38.34
C LEU A 589 -62.81 14.51 -38.94
N ALA A 590 -61.85 15.38 -39.27
CA ALA A 590 -62.12 16.66 -39.89
C ALA A 590 -62.61 16.49 -41.33
N VAL A 591 -62.03 15.56 -42.10
CA VAL A 591 -62.49 15.21 -43.44
C VAL A 591 -63.88 14.56 -43.37
N GLU A 592 -64.14 13.68 -42.40
CA GLU A 592 -65.47 13.13 -42.16
C GLU A 592 -66.49 14.25 -41.89
N TRP A 593 -66.18 15.19 -41.00
CA TRP A 593 -67.06 16.30 -40.65
C TRP A 593 -67.32 17.27 -41.81
N ALA A 594 -66.26 17.65 -42.55
CA ALA A 594 -66.39 18.53 -43.71
C ALA A 594 -67.25 17.88 -44.81
N TRP A 595 -67.13 16.56 -44.97
CA TRP A 595 -67.96 15.81 -45.90
C TRP A 595 -69.43 15.74 -45.43
N ARG A 596 -69.69 15.51 -44.14
CA ARG A 596 -71.06 15.53 -43.56
C ARG A 596 -71.76 16.88 -43.75
N ARG A 597 -71.05 17.96 -43.44
CA ARG A 597 -71.52 19.35 -43.61
C ARG A 597 -71.93 19.66 -45.04
N ARG A 598 -71.15 19.20 -46.03
CA ARG A 598 -71.48 19.37 -47.46
C ARG A 598 -72.71 18.57 -47.90
N GLN A 599 -73.12 17.56 -47.13
CA GLN A 599 -74.26 16.70 -47.43
C GLN A 599 -75.52 17.02 -46.59
N GLY A 600 -75.49 18.07 -45.76
CA GLY A 600 -76.65 18.47 -44.95
C GLY A 600 -77.01 17.49 -43.82
N LEU A 601 -76.09 16.60 -43.46
CA LEU A 601 -76.22 15.72 -42.30
C LEU A 601 -75.66 16.45 -41.06
N PRO A 602 -76.32 16.38 -39.89
CA PRO A 602 -75.80 16.98 -38.67
C PRO A 602 -74.46 16.38 -38.23
#